data_AF-A0A7G9RG94-F1
#
_entry.id   AF-A0A7G9RG94-F1
#
_cell.length_a   1.000
_cell.length_b   1.000
_cell.length_c   1.000
_cell.angle_alpha   90.00
_cell.angle_beta   90.00
_cell.angle_gamma   90.00
#
_symmetry.space_group_name_H-M   'P 1'
#
loop_
_entity.id
_entity.type
_entity.pdbx_description
1 polymer ?
#
loop_
_entity_poly.entity_id
_entity_poly.type
_entity_poly.pdbx_seq_one_letter_code
_entity_poly.pdbx_strand_id
1 'polypeptide(L)' 'MSEDPRGVLERWLAFGGSWEVAHRDAAGVTLALLRCDGGEEMSRVTLPAAEFAAWQRANPDEADERHKT' A
#
# COMPACT_ATOMS: atom_id res chain seq x y z
N MET A 1 3.36 20.24 -3.34
CA MET A 1 4.24 19.33 -2.58
C MET A 1 3.71 17.94 -2.85
N SER A 2 4.44 17.11 -3.60
CA SER A 2 4.00 15.74 -3.85
C SER A 2 4.10 14.98 -2.53
N GLU A 3 2.98 14.43 -2.07
CA GLU A 3 2.95 13.63 -0.84
C GLU A 3 3.79 12.37 -1.06
N ASP A 4 4.61 12.01 -0.06
CA ASP A 4 5.46 10.81 -0.13
C ASP A 4 4.57 9.56 -0.11
N PRO A 5 4.64 8.67 -1.12
CA PRO A 5 3.69 7.56 -1.27
C PRO A 5 3.77 6.56 -0.11
N ARG A 6 4.94 6.39 0.51
CA ARG A 6 5.09 5.60 1.74
C ARG A 6 4.42 6.28 2.92
N GLY A 7 4.62 7.58 3.09
CA GLY A 7 3.95 8.35 4.15
C GLY A 7 2.42 8.29 4.05
N VAL A 8 1.86 8.23 2.83
CA VAL A 8 0.42 8.02 2.63
C VAL A 8 -0.01 6.63 3.08
N LEU A 9 0.74 5.57 2.72
CA LEU A 9 0.44 4.19 3.11
C LEU A 9 0.50 4.03 4.64
N GLU A 10 1.56 4.51 5.28
CA GLU A 10 1.71 4.42 6.75
C GLU A 10 0.60 5.16 7.48
N ARG A 11 0.23 6.35 6.99
CA ARG A 11 -0.91 7.09 7.54
C ARG A 11 -2.22 6.31 7.36
N TRP A 12 -2.42 5.71 6.19
CA TRP A 12 -3.61 4.92 5.90
C TRP A 12 -3.75 3.72 6.85
N LEU A 13 -2.66 2.99 7.05
CA LEU A 13 -2.57 1.88 8.00
C LEU A 13 -2.79 2.31 9.44
N ALA A 14 -2.25 3.46 9.84
CA ALA A 14 -2.48 4.02 11.18
C ALA A 14 -3.96 4.35 11.46
N PHE A 15 -4.78 4.55 10.42
CA PHE A 15 -6.24 4.70 10.53
C PHE A 15 -7.01 3.38 10.42
N GLY A 16 -6.32 2.24 10.33
CA GLY A 16 -6.93 0.92 10.10
C GLY A 16 -7.46 0.74 8.68
N GLY A 17 -6.92 1.50 7.73
CA GLY A 17 -7.32 1.44 6.33
C GLY A 17 -6.77 0.19 5.63
N SER A 18 -7.66 -0.54 4.96
CA SER A 18 -7.25 -1.67 4.11
C SER A 18 -6.57 -1.21 2.82
N TRP A 19 -5.66 -2.00 2.28
CA TRP A 19 -5.01 -1.73 0.99
C TRP A 19 -4.78 -3.04 0.23
N GLU A 20 -4.58 -2.98 -1.08
CA GLU A 20 -4.21 -4.13 -1.91
C GLU A 20 -3.23 -3.75 -3.03
N VAL A 21 -2.50 -4.72 -3.56
CA VAL A 21 -1.61 -4.50 -4.72
C VAL A 21 -2.45 -4.48 -6.01
N ALA A 22 -2.65 -3.30 -6.58
CA ALA A 22 -3.35 -3.13 -7.85
C ALA A 22 -2.46 -3.41 -9.06
N HIS A 23 -1.17 -3.08 -8.96
CA HIS A 23 -0.19 -3.35 -10.01
C HIS A 23 1.21 -3.53 -9.43
N ARG A 24 2.01 -4.39 -10.04
CA ARG A 24 3.41 -4.58 -9.66
C ARG A 24 4.24 -4.88 -10.90
N ASP A 25 5.28 -4.10 -11.09
CA ASP A 25 6.26 -4.25 -12.16
C ASP A 25 7.69 -3.99 -11.63
N ALA A 26 8.68 -4.02 -12.52
CA ALA A 26 10.09 -3.85 -12.15
C ALA A 26 10.44 -2.41 -11.72
N ALA A 27 9.66 -1.41 -12.17
CA ALA A 27 9.81 -0.02 -11.81
C ALA A 27 9.08 0.32 -10.49
N GLY A 28 7.91 -0.27 -10.24
CA GLY A 28 7.11 0.09 -9.07
C GLY A 28 6.02 -0.89 -8.64
N VAL A 29 5.46 -0.59 -7.48
CA VAL A 29 4.29 -1.25 -6.92
C VAL A 29 3.22 -0.20 -6.67
N THR A 30 2.07 -0.41 -7.28
CA THR A 30 0.89 0.43 -7.12
C THR A 30 -0.06 -0.24 -6.14
N LEU A 31 -0.37 0.46 -5.06
CA LEU A 31 -1.29 0.03 -4.02
C LEU A 31 -2.60 0.79 -4.16
N ALA A 32 -3.71 0.07 -4.17
CA ALA A 32 -5.05 0.62 -4.01
C ALA A 32 -5.37 0.70 -2.52
N LEU A 33 -5.72 1.90 -2.05
CA LEU A 33 -6.19 2.15 -0.70
C LEU A 33 -7.71 1.96 -0.69
N LEU A 34 -8.17 0.96 0.06
CA LEU A 34 -9.55 0.50 0.05
C LEU A 34 -10.31 1.02 1.25
N ARG A 35 -11.53 1.50 1.03
CA ARG A 35 -12.41 1.86 2.14
C ARG A 35 -12.71 0.66 3.05
N CYS A 36 -12.80 0.94 4.34
CA CYS A 36 -13.14 -0.05 5.38
C CYS A 36 -14.53 -0.69 5.15
N ASP A 37 -15.42 0.02 4.46
CA ASP A 37 -16.86 -0.29 4.40
C ASP A 37 -17.28 -1.18 3.21
N GLY A 38 -16.36 -1.58 2.33
CA GLY A 38 -16.77 -2.36 1.15
C GLY A 38 -15.75 -2.61 0.05
N GLY A 39 -14.46 -2.27 0.24
CA GLY A 39 -13.43 -2.59 -0.76
C GLY A 39 -13.43 -1.70 -2.00
N GLU A 40 -14.09 -0.54 -1.96
CA GLU A 40 -13.99 0.44 -3.04
C GLU A 40 -12.65 1.18 -2.95
N GLU A 41 -11.92 1.27 -4.07
CA GLU A 41 -10.66 2.01 -4.17
C GLU A 41 -10.93 3.51 -3.93
N MET A 42 -10.41 4.03 -2.82
CA MET A 42 -10.51 5.45 -2.48
C MET A 42 -9.36 6.24 -3.10
N SER A 43 -8.17 5.66 -3.11
CA SER A 43 -6.96 6.31 -3.60
C SER A 43 -5.92 5.29 -4.01
N ARG A 44 -4.88 5.75 -4.68
CA ARG A 44 -3.82 4.92 -5.22
C ARG A 44 -2.48 5.58 -4.99
N VAL A 45 -1.54 4.79 -4.49
CA VAL A 45 -0.16 5.22 -4.26
C VAL A 45 0.78 4.30 -5.01
N THR A 46 1.86 4.85 -5.57
CA THR A 46 2.87 4.06 -6.26
C THR A 46 4.21 4.25 -5.57
N LEU A 47 4.79 3.15 -5.13
CA LEU A 47 6.10 3.11 -4.50
C LEU A 47 7.10 2.45 -5.46
N PRO A 48 8.37 2.87 -5.45
CA PRO A 48 9.43 2.12 -6.10
C PRO A 48 9.48 0.68 -5.58
N ALA A 49 9.73 -0.29 -6.45
CA ALA A 49 9.71 -1.71 -6.06
C ALA A 49 10.70 -2.05 -4.93
N ALA A 50 11.89 -1.41 -4.93
CA ALA A 50 12.89 -1.58 -3.89
C ALA A 50 12.43 -1.01 -2.54
N GLU A 51 11.72 0.12 -2.56
CA GLU A 51 11.20 0.78 -1.36
C GLU A 51 10.06 -0.01 -0.75
N PHE A 52 9.11 -0.47 -1.58
CA PHE A 52 8.02 -1.33 -1.13
C PHE A 52 8.55 -2.63 -0.53
N ALA A 53 9.55 -3.26 -1.15
CA ALA A 53 10.17 -4.47 -0.61
C ALA A 53 10.89 -4.22 0.72
N ALA A 54 11.50 -3.04 0.91
CA ALA A 54 12.10 -2.65 2.19
C ALA A 54 11.03 -2.42 3.26
N TRP A 55 9.93 -1.77 2.92
CA TRP A 55 8.79 -1.55 3.81
C TRP A 55 8.13 -2.87 4.23
N GLN A 56 7.88 -3.80 3.30
CA GLN A 56 7.31 -5.12 3.62
C GLN A 56 8.19 -5.92 4.58
N ARG A 57 9.52 -5.86 4.43
CA ARG A 57 10.45 -6.54 5.35
C ARG A 57 10.47 -5.91 6.73
N ALA A 58 10.22 -4.60 6.83
CA ALA A 58 10.17 -3.90 8.10
C ALA A 58 8.82 -4.08 8.83
N ASN A 59 7.73 -4.28 8.08
CA ASN A 59 6.36 -4.37 8.60
C ASN A 59 5.67 -5.66 8.10
N PRO A 60 6.14 -6.85 8.52
CA PRO A 60 5.60 -8.12 8.01
C PRO A 60 4.13 -8.34 8.38
N ASP A 61 3.68 -7.92 9.57
CA ASP A 61 2.29 -8.06 10.00
C ASP A 61 1.34 -7.15 9.21
N GLU A 62 1.72 -5.90 8.96
CA GLU A 62 0.91 -4.97 8.14
C GLU A 62 0.96 -5.33 6.65
N ALA A 63 2.03 -5.99 6.19
CA ALA A 63 2.20 -6.44 4.81
C ALA A 63 1.27 -7.61 4.43
N ASP A 64 0.74 -8.34 5.42
CA ASP A 64 -0.05 -9.57 5.22
C ASP A 64 -1.51 -9.29 4.82
N GLU A 65 -2.06 -8.13 5.21
CA GLU A 65 -3.50 -7.91 5.27
C GLU A 65 -4.27 -8.11 3.94
N ARG A 66 -3.65 -8.05 2.75
CA ARG A 66 -4.31 -8.41 1.47
C ARG A 66 -3.40 -8.98 0.38
N HIS A 67 -2.56 -9.97 0.70
CA HIS A 67 -2.03 -10.84 -0.36
C HIS A 67 -3.10 -11.83 -0.83
N LYS A 68 -4.09 -11.38 -1.62
CA LYS A 68 -5.03 -12.31 -2.26
C LYS A 68 -4.27 -13.05 -3.37
N THR A 69 -3.69 -14.18 -3.00
CA THR A 69 -3.02 -15.12 -3.91
C THR A 69 -4.05 -15.79 -4.82
#